data_AF-A0A351MFG9-F1
#
_entry.id   AF-A0A351MFG9-F1
#
_cell.length_a   1.000
_cell.length_b   1.000
_cell.length_c   1.000
_cell.angle_alpha   90.00
_cell.angle_beta   90.00
_cell.angle_gamma   90.00
#
_symmetry.space_group_name_H-M   'P 1'
#
loop_
_entity.id
_entity.type
_entity.pdbx_description
1 polymer ?
#
loop_
_entity_poly.entity_id
_entity_poly.type
_entity_poly.pdbx_seq_one_letter_code
_entity_poly.pdbx_strand_id
1 'polypeptide(L)'
;DRKVTIQYPEEKTPMSPRFRGLHALRRYPNGEERCIACKLCEAVCPAVAITIESEQRADGSRRTTRYDIDLTKCIFCGFCEESCPVDSIVETRFHEYHGEARGDLLMTKDRLLAHGDRWEAVIAADRRSDALYR
;
A
#
# COMPACT_ATOMS: atom_id res chain seq x y z
N ASP A 1 -8.09 -38.85 13.33
CA ASP A 1 -8.13 -37.42 12.97
C ASP A 1 -7.34 -37.12 11.70
N ARG A 2 -7.92 -36.34 10.79
CA ARG A 2 -7.24 -35.84 9.58
C ARG A 2 -6.33 -34.68 9.98
N LYS A 3 -5.05 -34.73 9.57
CA LYS A 3 -4.11 -33.62 9.81
C LYS A 3 -4.53 -32.38 9.00
N VAL A 4 -4.43 -31.20 9.60
CA VAL A 4 -4.81 -29.89 9.02
C VAL A 4 -3.61 -29.09 8.48
N THR A 5 -2.42 -29.69 8.48
CA THR A 5 -1.18 -29.06 7.99
C THR A 5 -1.23 -28.82 6.48
N ILE A 6 -0.80 -27.62 6.05
CA ILE A 6 -0.56 -27.28 4.64
C ILE A 6 0.94 -27.39 4.31
N GLN A 7 1.28 -27.70 3.05
CA GLN A 7 2.67 -27.83 2.60
C GLN A 7 3.21 -26.47 2.11
N TYR A 8 3.67 -25.62 3.02
CA TYR A 8 4.33 -24.35 2.64
C TYR A 8 5.77 -24.60 2.17
N PRO A 9 6.26 -23.96 1.07
CA PRO A 9 5.68 -22.84 0.32
C PRO A 9 4.78 -23.19 -0.87
N GLU A 10 4.61 -24.47 -1.22
CA GLU A 10 3.85 -24.90 -2.39
C GLU A 10 2.33 -24.65 -2.25
N GLU A 11 1.83 -24.74 -1.02
CA GLU A 11 0.45 -24.46 -0.63
C GLU A 11 0.39 -23.23 0.29
N LYS A 12 -0.59 -22.36 0.04
CA LYS A 12 -0.81 -21.15 0.85
C LYS A 12 -2.24 -21.11 1.38
N THR A 13 -2.40 -20.56 2.57
CA THR A 13 -3.71 -20.33 3.17
C THR A 13 -4.50 -19.32 2.31
N PRO A 14 -5.80 -19.55 2.05
CA PRO A 14 -6.63 -18.57 1.36
C PRO A 14 -6.68 -17.25 2.12
N MET A 15 -6.52 -16.13 1.40
CA MET A 15 -6.55 -14.78 1.96
C MET A 15 -7.79 -14.03 1.50
N SER A 16 -8.43 -13.31 2.43
CA SER A 16 -9.56 -12.42 2.15
C SER A 16 -9.12 -11.25 1.25
N PRO A 17 -10.01 -10.71 0.38
CA PRO A 17 -9.76 -9.46 -0.33
C PRO A 17 -9.50 -8.24 0.58
N ARG A 18 -9.81 -8.36 1.88
CA ARG A 18 -9.58 -7.33 2.91
C ARG A 18 -8.25 -7.49 3.67
N PHE A 19 -7.41 -8.45 3.29
CA PHE A 19 -6.14 -8.67 3.98
C PHE A 19 -5.24 -7.43 3.85
N ARG A 20 -4.56 -7.08 4.95
CA ARG A 20 -3.71 -5.89 5.08
C ARG A 20 -2.23 -6.30 5.07
N GLY A 21 -1.60 -6.20 3.90
CA GLY A 21 -0.19 -6.55 3.69
C GLY A 21 0.65 -5.37 3.24
N LEU A 22 1.65 -5.64 2.41
CA LEU A 22 2.61 -4.65 1.95
C LEU A 22 1.90 -3.54 1.18
N HIS A 23 2.30 -2.30 1.45
CA HIS A 23 1.64 -1.12 0.92
C HIS A 23 1.95 -0.91 -0.56
N ALA A 24 1.02 -0.29 -1.29
CA ALA A 24 1.18 0.05 -2.70
C ALA A 24 0.61 1.45 -2.98
N LEU A 25 1.31 2.21 -3.82
CA LEU A 25 0.78 3.43 -4.42
C LEU A 25 0.24 3.12 -5.81
N ARG A 26 -1.01 3.50 -6.06
CA ARG A 26 -1.73 3.20 -7.29
C ARG A 26 -1.71 4.35 -8.29
N ARG A 27 -1.97 3.99 -9.55
CA ARG A 27 -2.15 4.93 -10.66
C ARG A 27 -3.57 4.91 -11.18
N TYR A 28 -3.96 5.97 -11.87
CA TYR A 28 -5.13 5.99 -12.72
C TYR A 28 -4.87 5.18 -14.01
N PRO A 29 -5.90 4.78 -14.76
CA PRO A 29 -5.73 4.04 -16.02
C PRO A 29 -4.89 4.78 -17.08
N ASN A 30 -4.75 6.10 -16.97
CA ASN A 30 -3.90 6.91 -17.85
C ASN A 30 -2.42 6.94 -17.41
N GLY A 31 -2.04 6.19 -16.38
CA GLY A 31 -0.67 6.12 -15.86
C GLY A 31 -0.30 7.21 -14.84
N GLU A 32 -1.15 8.21 -14.63
CA GLU A 32 -0.91 9.25 -13.65
C GLU A 32 -1.06 8.69 -12.22
N GLU A 33 -0.15 9.08 -11.31
CA GLU A 33 -0.28 8.66 -9.92
C GLU A 33 -1.56 9.22 -9.28
N ARG A 34 -2.23 8.41 -8.45
CA ARG A 34 -3.47 8.82 -7.79
C ARG A 34 -3.23 9.85 -6.69
N CYS A 35 -2.07 9.82 -6.05
CA CYS A 35 -1.76 10.64 -4.88
C CYS A 35 -1.81 12.13 -5.22
N ILE A 36 -2.66 12.87 -4.50
CA ILE A 36 -2.80 14.32 -4.62
C ILE A 36 -2.07 15.09 -3.50
N ALA A 37 -1.20 14.42 -2.75
CA ALA A 37 -0.43 15.00 -1.65
C ALA A 37 -1.29 15.73 -0.57
N CYS A 38 -2.45 15.17 -0.23
CA CYS A 38 -3.35 15.73 0.79
C CYS A 38 -2.85 15.55 2.24
N LYS A 39 -1.87 14.66 2.45
CA LYS A 39 -1.26 14.32 3.77
C LYS A 39 -2.22 13.72 4.81
N LEU A 40 -3.43 13.30 4.42
CA LEU A 40 -4.38 12.66 5.34
C LEU A 40 -3.86 11.33 5.91
N CYS A 41 -3.24 10.51 5.05
CA CYS A 41 -2.64 9.24 5.46
C CYS A 41 -1.45 9.42 6.43
N GLU A 42 -0.65 10.48 6.25
CA GLU A 42 0.42 10.87 7.17
C GLU A 42 -0.16 11.31 8.52
N ALA A 43 -1.22 12.13 8.51
CA ALA A 43 -1.87 12.63 9.72
C ALA A 43 -2.59 11.53 10.52
N VAL A 44 -3.22 10.57 9.86
CA VAL A 44 -3.98 9.49 10.53
C VAL A 44 -3.09 8.35 11.01
N CYS A 45 -1.82 8.26 10.56
CA CYS A 45 -0.96 7.14 10.87
C CYS A 45 -0.65 7.08 12.38
N PRO A 46 -1.16 6.08 13.12
CA PRO A 46 -1.02 6.05 14.58
C PRO A 46 0.43 5.83 15.02
N ALA A 47 1.25 5.19 14.18
CA ALA A 47 2.66 4.93 14.45
C ALA A 47 3.60 5.98 13.85
N VAL A 48 3.06 7.02 13.18
CA VAL A 48 3.84 8.06 12.51
C VAL A 48 4.91 7.46 11.58
N ALA A 49 4.50 6.45 10.81
CA ALA A 49 5.37 5.67 9.92
C ALA A 49 5.52 6.28 8.52
N ILE A 50 4.66 7.24 8.18
CA ILE A 50 4.57 7.84 6.83
C ILE A 50 5.18 9.24 6.87
N THR A 51 6.05 9.55 5.91
CA THR A 51 6.61 10.89 5.71
C THR A 51 6.30 11.37 4.30
N ILE A 52 5.65 12.53 4.17
CA ILE A 52 5.25 13.10 2.88
C ILE A 52 5.81 14.51 2.70
N GLU A 53 6.46 14.75 1.56
CA GLU A 53 6.82 16.09 1.07
C GLU A 53 6.18 16.28 -0.30
N SER A 54 5.81 17.52 -0.63
CA SER A 54 5.05 17.82 -1.84
C SER A 54 5.40 19.16 -2.44
N GLU A 55 5.39 19.22 -3.76
CA GLU A 55 5.61 20.43 -4.53
C GLU A 55 4.53 20.59 -5.60
N GLN A 56 4.43 21.80 -6.14
CA GLN A 56 3.59 22.07 -7.30
C GLN A 56 4.37 21.74 -8.58
N ARG A 57 3.79 20.91 -9.44
CA ARG A 57 4.33 20.60 -10.77
C ARG A 57 4.08 21.77 -11.74
N ALA A 58 4.76 21.72 -12.90
CA ALA A 58 4.61 22.72 -13.95
C ALA A 58 3.18 22.86 -14.51
N ASP A 59 2.37 21.80 -14.43
CA ASP A 59 0.95 21.79 -14.82
C ASP A 59 0.02 22.39 -13.74
N GLY A 60 0.58 22.91 -12.64
CA GLY A 60 -0.16 23.48 -11.51
C GLY A 60 -0.67 22.44 -10.51
N SER A 61 -0.56 21.14 -10.80
CA SER A 61 -1.00 20.07 -9.90
C SER A 61 -0.04 19.89 -8.72
N ARG A 62 -0.56 19.54 -7.54
CA ARG A 62 0.26 19.21 -6.36
C ARG A 62 0.53 17.72 -6.30
N ARG A 63 1.81 17.35 -6.14
CA ARG A 63 2.28 15.96 -6.14
C ARG A 63 3.39 15.75 -5.14
N THR A 64 3.58 14.50 -4.73
CA THR A 64 4.59 14.18 -3.73
C THR A 64 5.98 14.14 -4.35
N THR A 65 6.94 14.80 -3.72
CA THR A 65 8.37 14.63 -4.02
C THR A 65 8.95 13.52 -3.16
N ARG A 66 8.39 13.34 -1.97
CA ARG A 66 8.71 12.24 -1.04
C ARG A 66 7.42 11.59 -0.54
N TYR A 67 7.41 10.28 -0.54
CA TYR A 67 6.38 9.48 0.11
C TYR A 67 7.06 8.21 0.63
N ASP A 68 7.45 8.23 1.89
CA ASP A 68 8.14 7.10 2.50
C ASP A 68 7.23 6.45 3.54
N ILE A 69 7.27 5.12 3.61
CA ILE A 69 6.68 4.34 4.71
C ILE A 69 7.78 3.51 5.36
N ASP A 70 8.02 3.74 6.64
CA ASP A 70 8.91 2.92 7.46
C ASP A 70 8.14 1.69 7.97
N LEU A 71 8.37 0.53 7.34
CA LEU A 71 7.67 -0.71 7.72
C LEU A 71 8.12 -1.25 9.09
N THR A 72 9.22 -0.74 9.65
CA THR A 72 9.63 -1.09 11.02
C THR A 72 8.78 -0.38 12.08
N LYS A 73 8.11 0.71 11.69
CA LYS A 73 7.14 1.44 12.53
C LYS A 73 5.70 1.09 12.20
N CYS A 74 5.40 0.83 10.92
CA CYS A 74 4.05 0.55 10.48
C CYS A 74 3.44 -0.65 11.21
N ILE A 75 2.19 -0.50 11.66
CA ILE A 75 1.45 -1.54 12.38
C ILE A 75 0.37 -2.23 11.51
N PHE A 76 0.34 -1.96 10.20
CA PHE A 76 -0.57 -2.59 9.22
C PHE A 76 -2.06 -2.50 9.60
N CYS A 77 -2.45 -1.36 10.19
CA CYS A 77 -3.83 -1.10 10.58
C CYS A 77 -4.74 -0.68 9.41
N GLY A 78 -4.15 -0.23 8.29
CA GLY A 78 -4.82 0.26 7.10
C GLY A 78 -5.68 1.52 7.23
N PHE A 79 -5.50 2.33 8.27
CA PHE A 79 -6.10 3.67 8.34
C PHE A 79 -5.62 4.58 7.21
N CYS A 80 -4.39 4.38 6.70
CA CYS A 80 -3.89 5.11 5.54
C CYS A 80 -4.72 4.82 4.29
N GLU A 81 -5.18 3.59 4.10
CA GLU A 81 -6.03 3.17 2.99
C GLU A 81 -7.45 3.74 3.11
N GLU A 82 -8.04 3.68 4.30
CA GLU A 82 -9.40 4.18 4.57
C GLU A 82 -9.49 5.72 4.51
N SER A 83 -8.43 6.42 4.94
CA SER A 83 -8.37 7.88 4.91
C SER A 83 -8.07 8.47 3.54
N CYS A 84 -7.65 7.66 2.56
CA CYS A 84 -7.22 8.17 1.27
C CYS A 84 -8.43 8.54 0.39
N PRO A 85 -8.63 9.84 0.07
CA PRO A 85 -9.85 10.28 -0.64
C PRO A 85 -9.87 9.88 -2.13
N VAL A 86 -8.74 9.39 -2.64
CA VAL A 86 -8.52 9.08 -4.06
C VAL A 86 -8.04 7.64 -4.28
N ASP A 87 -8.12 6.81 -3.22
CA ASP A 87 -7.76 5.38 -3.27
C ASP A 87 -6.32 5.18 -3.79
N SER A 88 -5.40 6.06 -3.37
CA SER A 88 -4.01 6.09 -3.84
C SER A 88 -3.11 5.12 -3.08
N ILE A 89 -3.15 5.14 -1.76
CA ILE A 89 -2.39 4.21 -0.91
C ILE A 89 -3.33 3.09 -0.51
N VAL A 90 -2.89 1.84 -0.69
CA VAL A 90 -3.64 0.63 -0.34
C VAL A 90 -2.71 -0.40 0.26
N GLU A 91 -3.24 -1.33 1.04
CA GLU A 91 -2.53 -2.51 1.52
C GLU A 91 -2.88 -3.71 0.62
N THR A 92 -1.86 -4.43 0.12
CA THR A 92 -2.08 -5.58 -0.78
C THR A 92 -2.17 -6.88 -0.01
N ARG A 93 -2.44 -7.99 -0.71
CA ARG A 93 -2.36 -9.35 -0.14
C ARG A 93 -0.92 -9.89 0.02
N PHE A 94 0.07 -9.12 -0.41
CA PHE A 94 1.47 -9.55 -0.35
C PHE A 94 2.02 -9.38 1.07
N HIS A 95 2.44 -10.46 1.71
CA HIS A 95 2.99 -10.46 3.07
C HIS A 95 4.36 -11.14 3.19
N GLU A 96 4.87 -11.69 2.09
CA GLU A 96 6.13 -12.45 2.07
C GLU A 96 7.28 -11.53 1.67
N TYR A 97 7.67 -10.64 2.58
CA TYR A 97 8.84 -9.77 2.45
C TYR A 97 9.70 -9.85 3.70
N HIS A 98 11.00 -9.66 3.54
CA HIS A 98 11.94 -9.56 4.64
C HIS A 98 12.98 -8.48 4.33
N GLY A 99 13.63 -7.96 5.37
CA GLY A 99 14.80 -7.10 5.26
C GLY A 99 15.97 -7.77 5.94
N GLU A 100 17.14 -7.73 5.30
CA GLU A 100 18.38 -8.30 5.83
C GLU A 100 19.29 -7.21 6.41
N ALA A 101 19.16 -6.00 5.87
CA ALA A 101 19.89 -4.83 6.28
C ALA A 101 18.96 -3.69 6.74
N ARG A 102 19.53 -2.77 7.51
CA ARG A 102 18.83 -1.55 7.91
C ARG A 102 18.50 -0.72 6.66
N GLY A 103 17.21 -0.39 6.51
CA GLY A 103 16.70 0.40 5.38
C GLY A 103 16.04 -0.44 4.29
N ASP A 104 16.18 -1.76 4.30
CA ASP A 104 15.45 -2.63 3.35
C ASP A 104 13.93 -2.47 3.49
N LEU A 105 13.49 -2.30 4.74
CA LEU A 105 12.09 -2.12 5.14
C LEU A 105 11.63 -0.65 5.07
N LEU A 106 12.41 0.23 4.44
CA LEU A 106 11.96 1.57 4.07
C LEU A 106 11.36 1.53 2.67
N MET A 107 10.05 1.73 2.59
CA MET A 107 9.32 1.78 1.32
C MET A 107 9.30 3.21 0.81
N THR A 108 10.21 3.53 -0.10
CA THR A 108 10.22 4.81 -0.80
C THR A 108 9.08 4.92 -1.80
N LYS A 109 8.79 6.14 -2.26
CA LYS A 109 7.75 6.42 -3.26
C LYS A 109 7.86 5.51 -4.48
N ASP A 110 9.07 5.36 -5.02
CA ASP A 110 9.31 4.54 -6.21
C ASP A 110 9.06 3.06 -5.95
N ARG A 111 9.46 2.55 -4.77
CA ARG A 111 9.17 1.17 -4.35
C ARG A 111 7.67 0.93 -4.21
N LEU A 112 6.95 1.89 -3.62
CA LEU A 112 5.50 1.81 -3.46
C LEU A 112 4.76 1.85 -4.79
N LEU A 113 5.18 2.69 -5.73
CA LEU A 113 4.61 2.78 -7.07
C LEU A 113 4.91 1.51 -7.87
N ALA A 114 6.15 1.02 -7.86
CA ALA A 114 6.53 -0.22 -8.53
C ALA A 114 5.76 -1.43 -7.96
N HIS A 115 5.53 -1.46 -6.65
CA HIS A 115 4.71 -2.48 -6.01
C HIS A 115 3.23 -2.37 -6.44
N GLY A 116 2.68 -1.16 -6.54
CA GLY A 116 1.36 -0.92 -7.09
C GLY A 116 1.22 -1.38 -8.53
N ASP A 117 2.17 -1.00 -9.39
CA ASP A 117 2.19 -1.39 -10.80
C ASP A 117 2.22 -2.93 -10.96
N ARG A 118 2.98 -3.62 -10.10
CA ARG A 118 3.05 -5.10 -10.09
C ARG A 118 1.74 -5.76 -9.68
N TRP A 119 1.00 -5.18 -8.74
CA TRP A 119 -0.17 -5.81 -8.11
C TRP A 119 -1.51 -5.18 -8.49
N GLU A 120 -1.54 -4.15 -9.35
CA GLU A 120 -2.75 -3.37 -9.66
C GLU A 120 -3.93 -4.24 -10.11
N ALA A 121 -3.70 -5.30 -10.89
CA ALA A 121 -4.78 -6.20 -11.32
C ALA A 121 -5.48 -6.89 -10.13
N VAL A 122 -4.70 -7.33 -9.14
CA VAL A 122 -5.21 -7.96 -7.92
C VAL A 122 -5.85 -6.94 -7.01
N ILE A 123 -5.18 -5.81 -6.78
CA ILE A 123 -5.68 -4.68 -6.00
C ILE A 123 -7.05 -4.22 -6.54
N ALA A 124 -7.15 -3.98 -7.85
CA ALA A 124 -8.39 -3.53 -8.46
C ALA A 124 -9.51 -4.56 -8.34
N ALA A 125 -9.21 -5.87 -8.41
CA ALA A 125 -10.19 -6.93 -8.19
C ALA A 125 -10.67 -6.97 -6.73
N ASP A 126 -9.74 -6.90 -5.78
CA ASP A 126 -10.03 -6.91 -4.35
C ASP A 126 -10.89 -5.68 -3.97
N ARG A 127 -10.51 -4.48 -4.44
CA ARG A 127 -11.27 -3.23 -4.22
C ARG A 127 -12.67 -3.29 -4.83
N ARG A 128 -12.84 -3.87 -6.02
CA ARG A 128 -14.18 -4.09 -6.62
C ARG A 128 -15.03 -5.02 -5.77
N SER A 129 -14.45 -6.07 -5.21
CA SER A 129 -15.18 -7.03 -4.37
C SER A 129 -15.64 -6.43 -3.04
N ASP A 130 -14.90 -5.45 -2.52
CA ASP A 130 -15.16 -4.82 -1.22
C ASP A 130 -15.91 -3.48 -1.30
N ALA A 131 -16.19 -2.97 -2.51
CA ALA A 131 -16.71 -1.61 -2.73
C ALA A 131 -18.02 -1.29 -2.00
N LEU A 132 -18.87 -2.29 -1.73
CA LEU A 132 -20.15 -2.13 -1.03
C LEU A 132 -19.99 -1.82 0.48
N TYR A 133 -18.82 -2.08 1.05
CA TYR A 133 -18.57 -2.02 2.50
C TYR A 133 -17.60 -0.89 2.89
N ARG A 134 -17.25 -0.03 1.94
CA ARG A 134 -16.29 1.07 2.12
C ARG A 134 -16.92 2.43 1.90
#